data_AF-A0A520K761-F1
#
_entry.id   AF-A0A520K761-F1
#
_cell.length_a   1.000
_cell.length_b   1.000
_cell.length_c   1.000
_cell.angle_alpha   90.00
_cell.angle_beta   90.00
_cell.angle_gamma   90.00
#
_symmetry.space_group_name_H-M   'P 1'
#
loop_
_entity.id
_entity.type
_entity.pdbx_description
1 polymer ?
#
loop_
_entity_poly.entity_id
_entity_poly.type
_entity_poly.pdbx_seq_one_letter_code
_entity_poly.pdbx_strand_id
1 'polypeptide(L)'
;MCGGEILVKGNARLLPGVLNWSGTITIEGDTTLPGGEMKSGTIFVKGKVLEMLPSYKDEGTEEVDGVTYRKYTGDLSSNGEGVLYVSV
;
A
#
# COMPACT_ATOMS: atom_id res chain seq x y z
N MET A 1 7.01 -1.45 -9.85
CA MET A 1 6.22 -1.19 -11.08
C MET A 1 6.46 0.26 -11.48
N CYS A 2 6.37 0.59 -12.78
CA CYS A 2 6.69 1.95 -13.28
C CYS A 2 5.46 2.70 -13.81
N GLY A 3 4.25 2.17 -13.56
CA GLY A 3 2.99 2.65 -14.10
C GLY A 3 2.04 1.48 -14.40
N GLY A 4 0.78 1.79 -14.70
CA GLY A 4 -0.27 0.79 -14.92
C GLY A 4 -0.97 0.35 -13.63
N GLU A 5 -1.73 -0.75 -13.75
CA GLU A 5 -2.59 -1.24 -12.67
C GLU A 5 -2.44 -2.76 -12.49
N ILE A 6 -2.40 -3.20 -11.23
CA ILE A 6 -2.41 -4.61 -10.85
C ILE A 6 -3.59 -4.84 -9.90
N LEU A 7 -4.40 -5.86 -10.19
CA LEU A 7 -5.46 -6.33 -9.31
C LEU A 7 -5.19 -7.77 -8.84
N VAL A 8 -5.02 -7.95 -7.54
CA VAL A 8 -4.89 -9.25 -6.88
C VAL A 8 -6.20 -9.57 -6.17
N LYS A 9 -6.97 -10.51 -6.71
CA LYS A 9 -8.26 -10.94 -6.12
C LYS A 9 -8.14 -11.78 -4.85
N GLY A 10 -6.92 -12.19 -4.49
CA GLY A 10 -6.64 -13.00 -3.31
C GLY A 10 -5.59 -12.33 -2.42
N ASN A 11 -4.82 -13.16 -1.71
CA ASN A 11 -3.79 -12.68 -0.79
C ASN A 11 -2.47 -12.41 -1.51
N ALA A 12 -1.74 -11.40 -1.06
CA ALA A 12 -0.45 -10.97 -1.64
C ALA A 12 0.72 -11.15 -0.66
N ARG A 13 0.72 -12.28 0.08
CA ARG A 13 1.70 -12.72 1.09
C ARG A 13 2.70 -11.65 1.58
N LEU A 14 3.93 -11.63 1.06
CA LEU A 14 5.04 -10.85 1.62
C LEU A 14 5.54 -9.80 0.61
N LEU A 15 5.70 -8.56 1.06
CA LEU A 15 6.33 -7.45 0.34
C LEU A 15 5.70 -7.12 -1.04
N PRO A 16 4.36 -7.11 -1.22
CA PRO A 16 3.82 -6.67 -2.49
C PRO A 16 4.11 -5.18 -2.71
N GLY A 17 4.39 -4.83 -3.96
CA GLY A 17 4.74 -3.45 -4.33
C GLY A 17 6.10 -3.00 -3.81
N VAL A 18 7.01 -3.93 -3.47
CA VAL A 18 8.40 -3.59 -3.20
C VAL A 18 9.02 -2.85 -4.38
N LEU A 19 9.81 -1.79 -4.10
CA LEU A 19 10.43 -0.94 -5.12
C LEU A 19 9.42 -0.42 -6.14
N ASN A 20 8.20 -0.05 -5.70
CA ASN A 20 7.24 0.55 -6.61
C ASN A 20 7.61 2.00 -6.92
N TRP A 21 7.61 2.37 -8.20
CA TRP A 21 7.97 3.71 -8.70
C TRP A 21 6.75 4.49 -9.21
N SER A 22 5.68 3.82 -9.64
CA SER A 22 4.43 4.46 -10.05
C SER A 22 3.30 3.45 -10.27
N GLY A 23 2.08 3.95 -10.49
CA GLY A 23 0.84 3.22 -10.75
C GLY A 23 0.18 2.61 -9.50
N THR A 24 -0.85 1.79 -9.72
CA THR A 24 -1.77 1.34 -8.67
C THR A 24 -1.77 -0.17 -8.50
N ILE A 25 -1.66 -0.63 -7.25
CA ILE A 25 -1.78 -2.06 -6.90
C ILE A 25 -2.96 -2.21 -5.95
N THR A 26 -3.95 -3.03 -6.31
CA THR A 26 -5.09 -3.32 -5.45
C THR A 26 -5.06 -4.79 -5.04
N ILE A 27 -5.05 -5.04 -3.74
CA ILE A 27 -5.06 -6.37 -3.13
C ILE A 27 -6.39 -6.52 -2.40
N GLU A 28 -7.22 -7.45 -2.87
CA GLU A 28 -8.54 -7.69 -2.26
C GLU A 28 -8.45 -8.53 -0.97
N GLY A 29 -7.37 -9.30 -0.82
CA GLY A 29 -7.11 -10.11 0.37
C GLY A 29 -6.06 -9.53 1.32
N ASP A 30 -5.41 -10.43 2.06
CA ASP A 30 -4.47 -10.08 3.12
C ASP A 30 -3.02 -10.00 2.61
N THR A 31 -2.20 -9.24 3.32
CA THR A 31 -0.76 -9.11 3.03
C THR A 31 0.08 -8.78 4.27
N THR A 32 1.39 -8.88 4.13
CA THR A 32 2.42 -8.60 5.14
C THR A 32 3.48 -7.67 4.52
N LEU A 33 3.80 -6.59 5.23
CA LEU A 33 4.84 -5.60 4.88
C LEU A 33 4.72 -5.03 3.45
N PRO A 34 3.56 -4.52 2.99
CA PRO A 34 3.43 -3.96 1.66
C PRO A 34 4.29 -2.69 1.48
N GLY A 35 4.73 -2.43 0.24
CA GLY A 35 5.35 -1.15 -0.14
C GLY A 35 6.80 -0.93 0.32
N GLY A 36 7.55 -1.98 0.64
CA GLY A 36 8.97 -1.83 1.01
C GLY A 36 9.78 -1.10 -0.06
N GLU A 37 10.57 -0.10 0.34
CA GLU A 37 11.37 0.74 -0.57
C GLU A 37 10.56 1.40 -1.71
N MET A 38 9.25 1.59 -1.53
CA MET A 38 8.38 2.24 -2.51
C MET A 38 8.73 3.72 -2.66
N LYS A 39 9.04 4.16 -3.89
CA LYS A 39 9.36 5.55 -4.24
C LYS A 39 8.12 6.40 -4.48
N SER A 40 7.14 5.87 -5.21
CA SER A 40 5.87 6.54 -5.50
C SER A 40 4.83 5.51 -5.98
N GLY A 41 3.60 5.97 -6.25
CA GLY A 41 2.44 5.15 -6.62
C GLY A 41 1.48 4.92 -5.45
N THR A 42 0.52 4.01 -5.64
CA THR A 42 -0.52 3.72 -4.65
C THR A 42 -0.76 2.23 -4.50
N ILE A 43 -0.93 1.77 -3.25
CA ILE A 43 -1.37 0.40 -2.97
C ILE A 43 -2.63 0.45 -2.10
N PHE A 44 -3.68 -0.23 -2.55
CA PHE A 44 -4.89 -0.49 -1.80
C PHE A 44 -4.87 -1.91 -1.25
N VAL A 45 -5.06 -2.08 0.05
CA VAL A 45 -5.27 -3.37 0.70
C VAL A 45 -6.68 -3.37 1.28
N LYS A 46 -7.58 -4.13 0.65
CA LYS A 46 -8.97 -4.27 1.11
C LYS A 46 -9.14 -5.34 2.19
N GLY A 47 -8.20 -6.28 2.29
CA GLY A 47 -8.10 -7.19 3.42
C GLY A 47 -7.26 -6.58 4.55
N LYS A 48 -6.59 -7.44 5.31
CA LYS A 48 -5.75 -7.05 6.45
C LYS A 48 -4.30 -6.91 6.05
N VAL A 49 -3.63 -5.90 6.61
CA VAL A 49 -2.18 -5.89 6.69
C VAL A 49 -1.75 -6.49 8.03
N LEU A 50 -1.15 -7.67 7.98
CA LEU A 50 -0.77 -8.44 9.17
C LEU A 50 0.41 -7.81 9.93
N GLU A 51 1.31 -7.16 9.19
CA GLU A 51 2.45 -6.43 9.73
C GLU A 51 2.75 -5.26 8.82
N MET A 52 2.92 -4.06 9.40
CA MET A 52 3.28 -2.85 8.67
C MET A 52 4.75 -2.52 8.84
N LEU A 53 5.35 -1.95 7.79
CA LEU A 53 6.70 -1.41 7.87
C LEU A 53 6.70 -0.18 8.80
N PRO A 54 7.64 -0.11 9.76
CA PRO A 54 7.69 0.99 10.74
C PRO A 54 8.09 2.33 10.12
N SER A 55 8.58 2.32 8.88
CA SER A 55 8.97 3.50 8.12
C SER A 55 7.80 4.19 7.40
N TYR A 56 6.59 3.66 7.51
CA TYR A 56 5.38 4.33 7.03
C TYR A 56 4.81 5.25 8.11
N LYS A 57 4.45 6.46 7.71
CA LYS A 57 3.76 7.42 8.57
C LYS A 57 2.26 7.25 8.42
N ASP A 58 1.56 7.16 9.55
CA ASP A 58 0.10 7.16 9.60
C ASP A 58 -0.43 8.59 9.42
N GLU A 59 -1.29 8.80 8.43
CA GLU A 59 -1.92 10.09 8.10
C GLU A 59 -3.39 10.15 8.56
N GLY A 60 -3.89 9.14 9.27
CA GLY A 60 -5.28 9.04 9.70
C GLY A 60 -6.16 8.30 8.71
N THR A 61 -7.45 8.61 8.72
CA THR A 61 -8.45 7.97 7.87
C THR A 61 -8.84 8.86 6.70
N GLU A 62 -9.02 8.27 5.52
CA GLU A 62 -9.45 8.95 4.30
C GLU A 62 -10.52 8.09 3.61
N GLU A 63 -11.56 8.73 3.08
CA GLU A 63 -12.58 8.06 2.28
C GLU A 63 -12.17 8.08 0.81
N VAL A 64 -12.11 6.89 0.19
CA VAL A 64 -11.80 6.72 -1.23
C VAL A 64 -12.87 5.82 -1.84
N ASP A 65 -13.57 6.33 -2.86
CA ASP A 65 -14.67 5.64 -3.55
C ASP A 65 -15.75 5.07 -2.60
N GLY A 66 -16.08 5.82 -1.54
CA GLY A 66 -17.08 5.44 -0.54
C GLY A 66 -16.61 4.36 0.45
N VAL A 67 -15.32 4.02 0.47
CA VAL A 67 -14.71 3.12 1.44
C VAL A 67 -13.72 3.90 2.31
N THR A 68 -13.84 3.75 3.62
CA THR A 68 -12.92 4.37 4.58
C THR A 68 -11.66 3.53 4.73
N TYR A 69 -10.51 4.15 4.47
CA TYR A 69 -9.20 3.53 4.64
C TYR A 69 -8.39 4.26 5.71
N ARG A 70 -7.51 3.54 6.39
CA ARG A 70 -6.36 4.15 7.06
C ARG A 70 -5.29 4.42 6.02
N LYS A 71 -4.82 5.66 5.94
CA LYS A 71 -3.83 6.12 4.97
C LYS A 71 -2.45 6.16 5.60
N TYR A 72 -1.47 5.68 4.85
CA TYR A 72 -0.06 5.78 5.19
C TYR A 72 0.76 6.36 4.05
N THR A 73 1.80 7.13 4.39
CA THR A 73 2.76 7.71 3.44
C THR A 73 4.17 7.20 3.74
N GLY A 74 4.91 6.84 2.69
CA GLY A 74 6.24 6.24 2.78
C GLY A 74 6.63 5.50 1.50
N ASP A 75 7.72 4.77 1.44
CA ASP A 75 8.59 4.34 2.54
C ASP A 75 9.60 5.44 2.91
N LEU A 76 9.48 6.02 4.11
CA LEU A 76 10.33 7.13 4.54
C LEU A 76 11.81 6.74 4.66
N SER A 77 12.13 5.46 4.90
CA SER A 77 13.51 4.98 4.94
C SER A 77 14.22 5.12 3.57
N SER A 78 13.43 5.19 2.51
CA SER A 78 13.86 5.33 1.13
C SER A 78 13.60 6.71 0.53
N ASN A 79 13.22 7.70 1.35
CA ASN A 79 12.69 8.99 0.88
C ASN A 79 11.53 8.81 -0.12
N GLY A 80 10.69 7.80 0.13
CA GLY A 80 9.55 7.46 -0.70
C GLY A 80 8.31 8.27 -0.39
N GLU A 81 7.54 8.58 -1.43
CA GLU A 81 6.27 9.32 -1.37
C GLU A 81 5.09 8.42 -1.79
N GLY A 82 5.24 7.11 -1.67
CA GLY A 82 4.18 6.14 -1.93
C GLY A 82 3.03 6.25 -0.93
N VAL A 83 1.84 5.89 -1.38
CA VAL A 83 0.62 5.91 -0.57
C VAL A 83 0.10 4.49 -0.39
N LEU A 84 -0.14 4.10 0.86
CA LEU A 84 -0.84 2.87 1.21
C LEU A 84 -2.21 3.20 1.79
N TYR A 85 -3.25 2.54 1.30
CA TYR A 85 -4.60 2.55 1.88
C TYR A 85 -4.91 1.16 2.42
N VAL A 86 -5.20 1.07 3.72
CA VAL A 86 -5.54 -0.18 4.40
C VAL A 86 -6.97 -0.09 4.91
N SER A 87 -7.83 -1.05 4.58
CA SER A 87 -9.23 -1.02 5.02
C SER A 87 -9.30 -0.94 6.54
N VAL A 88 -10.17 -0.06 7.05
CA VAL A 88 -10.50 0.03 8.49
C VAL A 88 -11.43 -1.12 8.88
#